data_AF-A0A3P8IXH3-F1
#
_entry.id   AF-A0A3P8IXH3-F1
#
_cell.length_a   1.000
_cell.length_b   1.000
_cell.length_c   1.000
_cell.angle_alpha   90.00
_cell.angle_beta   90.00
_cell.angle_gamma   90.00
#
_symmetry.space_group_name_H-M   'P 1'
#
loop_
_entity.id
_entity.type
_entity.pdbx_description
1 polymer ?
#
loop_
_entity_poly.entity_id
_entity_poly.type
_entity_poly.pdbx_seq_one_letter_code
_entity_poly.pdbx_strand_id
1 'polypeptide(L)'
;MPTRWSLSISVTPCRRLPAIFCDHQCQSNCTRLDYDSSLNIRELKKIALEKGWEEYRRRWHRPAGSGSLNPVAAIGAGPAGLAAGYFLARAGYPVTLFEREANAGGVVRNIIPRFRIPGELIQHDIDFVVNHGVNIVYGCDPQLTVEKLRGEGYRYVLVGTGTDKNSGVSLGGDNRNVRKSLQFLREYNRGETLSLGKQVVVIGAGNTAMDCARAALRVPGVEKATIVYRRSLQEMPAWREEYEEAQRDGVAFEFLSNPEQFYADGTLTVRVMALGDADEKGRRRPLATGQTRTLRADTVITAIGEQQDVAALAAMGIPLDDSGWPAADPTGETALPGVFLIGDVQRGPSSIVSAIGNARRAADAILARENIANHHQHKRVETTSIRRIFTSAKGLSPSLRWQGIAGRRSWLRKRTAAWSATTCAANAWTCAQTAPTSQSPCRGSRTATRRCTSTPTATNAATARSSAPGRASPTKTKLPSLAWRRISPTAATPASSSRTTAFTSGKTSTPGC
;
A
#
# COMPACT_ATOMS: atom_id res chain seq x y z
N MET A 1 30.69 3.49 5.11
CA MET A 1 29.30 3.48 5.62
C MET A 1 28.43 4.70 5.23
N PRO A 2 28.94 5.94 5.03
CA PRO A 2 28.09 7.13 4.76
C PRO A 2 27.28 7.06 3.46
N THR A 3 27.79 6.38 2.43
CA THR A 3 27.17 6.28 1.09
C THR A 3 25.97 5.34 1.01
N ARG A 4 25.83 4.37 1.93
CA ARG A 4 24.69 3.44 1.94
C ARG A 4 23.40 4.08 2.49
N TRP A 5 23.55 5.14 3.28
CA TRP A 5 22.47 5.85 3.94
C TRP A 5 21.68 6.75 3.01
N SER A 6 22.38 7.56 2.20
CA SER A 6 21.75 8.44 1.21
C SER A 6 20.86 7.68 0.23
N LEU A 7 21.20 6.41 -0.06
CA LEU A 7 20.40 5.50 -0.89
C LEU A 7 19.06 5.14 -0.24
N SER A 8 19.04 4.69 1.03
CA SER A 8 17.79 4.41 1.74
C SER A 8 16.91 5.66 1.88
N ILE A 9 17.56 6.83 2.03
CA ILE A 9 16.89 8.14 2.09
C ILE A 9 16.20 8.54 0.80
N SER A 10 16.82 8.24 -0.33
CA SER A 10 16.25 8.60 -1.62
C SER A 10 14.98 7.82 -1.99
N VAL A 11 14.76 6.64 -1.38
CA VAL A 11 13.79 5.64 -1.85
C VAL A 11 12.52 5.54 -1.00
N THR A 12 12.54 5.91 0.30
CA THR A 12 11.36 5.70 1.18
C THR A 12 11.17 6.81 2.23
N PRO A 13 10.04 7.56 2.21
CA PRO A 13 9.77 8.69 3.10
C PRO A 13 9.38 8.33 4.53
N CYS A 14 8.45 7.38 4.70
CA CYS A 14 8.15 6.82 6.01
C CYS A 14 9.23 5.78 6.26
N ARG A 15 10.20 6.08 7.12
CA ARG A 15 11.43 5.28 7.23
C ARG A 15 11.31 4.25 8.33
N ARG A 16 10.66 4.65 9.41
CA ARG A 16 10.44 3.82 10.59
C ARG A 16 9.37 2.78 10.29
N LEU A 17 8.30 3.17 9.58
CA LEU A 17 7.20 2.24 9.29
C LEU A 17 7.65 0.99 8.51
N PRO A 18 8.42 1.09 7.41
CA PRO A 18 8.95 -0.07 6.68
C PRO A 18 10.12 -0.76 7.39
N ALA A 19 10.78 -0.10 8.34
CA ALA A 19 11.77 -0.77 9.18
C ALA A 19 11.10 -1.67 10.24
N ILE A 20 9.84 -1.39 10.59
CA ILE A 20 9.09 -2.10 11.63
C ILE A 20 8.07 -3.09 11.03
N PHE A 21 7.26 -2.65 10.06
CA PHE A 21 6.15 -3.43 9.46
C PHE A 21 6.39 -3.90 8.03
N CYS A 22 7.65 -3.96 7.59
CA CYS A 22 7.93 -4.62 6.32
C CYS A 22 7.74 -6.12 6.47
N ASP A 23 6.96 -6.66 5.54
CA ASP A 23 6.72 -8.08 5.29
C ASP A 23 7.95 -8.82 4.72
N HIS A 24 9.10 -8.14 4.69
CA HIS A 24 10.42 -8.68 4.42
C HIS A 24 10.51 -9.61 3.19
N GLN A 25 9.71 -9.36 2.14
CA GLN A 25 9.72 -10.12 0.88
C GLN A 25 11.11 -10.19 0.23
N CYS A 26 11.98 -9.22 0.51
CA CYS A 26 13.37 -9.22 0.08
C CYS A 26 14.21 -10.34 0.71
N GLN A 27 13.85 -10.81 1.91
CA GLN A 27 14.53 -11.92 2.59
C GLN A 27 14.19 -13.26 1.94
N SER A 28 12.94 -13.45 1.52
CA SER A 28 12.48 -14.65 0.80
C SER A 28 13.17 -14.85 -0.54
N ASN A 29 13.69 -13.78 -1.14
CA ASN A 29 14.43 -13.81 -2.40
C ASN A 29 15.94 -13.62 -2.20
N CYS A 30 16.44 -13.72 -0.97
CA CYS A 30 17.85 -13.52 -0.68
C CYS A 30 18.68 -14.66 -1.25
N THR A 31 19.66 -14.35 -2.11
CA THR A 31 20.59 -15.34 -2.69
C THR A 31 21.38 -16.11 -1.63
N ARG A 32 21.48 -15.58 -0.41
CA ARG A 32 22.15 -16.25 0.72
C ARG A 32 21.38 -17.48 1.23
N LEU A 33 20.08 -17.58 0.96
CA LEU A 33 19.27 -18.77 1.27
C LEU A 33 19.82 -20.06 0.64
N ASP A 34 20.60 -19.95 -0.45
CA ASP A 34 21.25 -21.11 -1.10
C ASP A 34 22.41 -21.69 -0.25
N TYR A 35 22.89 -20.96 0.75
CA TYR A 35 24.04 -21.33 1.57
C TYR A 35 23.67 -21.58 3.03
N ASP A 36 22.98 -20.63 3.66
CA ASP A 36 22.58 -20.72 5.06
C ASP A 36 21.19 -20.08 5.29
N SER A 37 21.12 -18.81 5.65
CA SER A 37 19.90 -18.09 5.99
C SER A 37 19.88 -16.72 5.30
N SER A 38 18.68 -16.17 5.12
CA SER A 38 18.55 -14.82 4.57
C SER A 38 19.24 -13.81 5.48
N LEU A 39 19.82 -12.76 4.89
CA LEU A 39 20.21 -11.59 5.67
C LEU A 39 18.98 -10.99 6.37
N ASN A 40 19.13 -10.56 7.61
CA ASN A 40 18.11 -9.82 8.36
C ASN A 40 17.99 -8.38 7.84
N ILE A 41 17.54 -8.23 6.60
CA ILE A 41 17.47 -6.95 5.88
C ILE A 41 16.58 -5.95 6.63
N ARG A 42 15.48 -6.41 7.24
CA ARG A 42 14.60 -5.53 8.05
C ARG A 42 15.35 -4.95 9.24
N GLU A 43 16.03 -5.79 10.02
CA GLU A 43 16.84 -5.35 11.16
C GLU A 43 18.01 -4.46 10.73
N LEU A 44 18.66 -4.76 9.61
CA LEU A 44 19.71 -3.90 9.07
C LEU A 44 19.18 -2.51 8.68
N LYS A 45 17.95 -2.40 8.16
CA LYS A 45 17.29 -1.11 7.88
C LYS A 45 17.00 -0.36 9.18
N LYS A 46 16.59 -1.05 10.23
CA LYS A 46 16.33 -0.48 11.56
C LYS A 46 17.62 0.05 12.20
N ILE A 47 18.66 -0.79 12.25
CA ILE A 47 19.99 -0.42 12.78
C ILE A 47 20.61 0.71 11.99
N ALA A 48 20.41 0.72 10.66
CA ALA A 48 20.70 1.91 9.87
C ALA A 48 19.88 3.05 10.47
N LEU A 49 18.58 3.16 10.23
CA LEU A 49 17.75 4.27 10.69
C LEU A 49 18.09 4.85 12.10
N GLU A 50 18.34 4.01 13.09
CA GLU A 50 18.75 4.42 14.45
C GLU A 50 20.13 5.12 14.48
N LYS A 51 21.17 4.56 13.84
CA LYS A 51 22.56 5.00 14.03
C LYS A 51 23.00 6.22 13.21
N GLY A 52 22.31 6.57 12.14
CA GLY A 52 22.74 7.65 11.22
C GLY A 52 21.69 8.72 10.98
N TRP A 53 20.62 8.70 11.78
CA TRP A 53 19.62 9.76 11.79
C TRP A 53 20.23 11.12 12.12
N GLU A 54 21.12 11.17 13.11
CA GLU A 54 21.78 12.43 13.52
C GLU A 54 22.72 12.98 12.43
N GLU A 55 23.47 12.11 11.76
CA GLU A 55 24.35 12.51 10.66
C GLU A 55 23.54 13.06 9.49
N TYR A 56 22.42 12.41 9.17
CA TYR A 56 21.50 12.87 8.15
C TYR A 56 20.92 14.25 8.48
N ARG A 57 20.40 14.45 9.71
CA ARG A 57 19.85 15.74 10.14
C ARG A 57 20.84 16.88 10.01
N ARG A 58 22.13 16.63 10.29
CA ARG A 58 23.20 17.63 10.16
C ARG A 58 23.46 18.06 8.71
N ARG A 59 23.23 17.17 7.73
CA ARG A 59 23.45 17.44 6.29
C ARG A 59 22.18 17.83 5.54
N TRP A 60 21.02 17.60 6.16
CA TRP A 60 19.74 17.80 5.51
C TRP A 60 19.40 19.29 5.44
N HIS A 61 18.92 19.69 4.27
CA HIS A 61 18.36 21.01 4.00
C HIS A 61 16.98 20.82 3.41
N ARG A 62 16.04 21.68 3.79
CA ARG A 62 14.70 21.69 3.22
C ARG A 62 14.82 21.90 1.70
N PRO A 63 14.12 21.10 0.87
CA PRO A 63 14.09 21.34 -0.57
C PRO A 63 13.63 22.77 -0.85
N ALA A 64 14.31 23.46 -1.77
CA ALA A 64 13.84 24.76 -2.24
C ALA A 64 12.48 24.56 -2.90
N GLY A 65 11.44 25.18 -2.35
CA GLY A 65 10.12 25.15 -2.98
C GLY A 65 10.19 25.89 -4.31
N SER A 66 9.88 25.22 -5.42
CA SER A 66 9.68 25.90 -6.69
C SER A 66 8.24 26.40 -6.71
N GLY A 67 8.02 27.60 -6.17
CA GLY A 67 6.70 28.25 -6.13
C GLY A 67 6.05 28.49 -7.50
N SER A 68 6.70 28.10 -8.59
CA SER A 68 6.21 28.17 -9.97
C SER A 68 5.45 26.93 -10.43
N LEU A 69 5.46 25.82 -9.67
CA LEU A 69 4.76 24.59 -10.04
C LEU A 69 3.29 24.61 -9.58
N ASN A 70 2.42 24.01 -10.38
CA ASN A 70 1.00 23.89 -10.04
C ASN A 70 0.83 23.11 -8.73
N PRO A 71 -0.08 23.53 -7.83
CA PRO A 71 -0.26 22.83 -6.56
C PRO A 71 -0.88 21.45 -6.75
N VAL A 72 -0.54 20.55 -5.83
CA VAL A 72 -1.01 19.16 -5.79
C VAL A 72 -1.78 18.90 -4.51
N ALA A 73 -2.97 18.31 -4.64
CA ALA A 73 -3.79 17.87 -3.51
C ALA A 73 -3.65 16.35 -3.34
N ALA A 74 -3.57 15.89 -2.10
CA ALA A 74 -3.69 14.47 -1.77
C ALA A 74 -4.77 14.25 -0.70
N ILE A 75 -5.76 13.42 -0.97
CA ILE A 75 -6.83 13.08 -0.04
C ILE A 75 -6.40 11.85 0.77
N GLY A 76 -6.24 12.03 2.08
CA GLY A 76 -5.76 11.03 3.03
C GLY A 76 -4.30 11.23 3.42
N ALA A 77 -4.02 11.36 4.73
CA ALA A 77 -2.68 11.47 5.30
C ALA A 77 -2.17 10.14 5.86
N GLY A 78 -2.51 9.03 5.21
CA GLY A 78 -1.90 7.71 5.44
C GLY A 78 -0.49 7.57 4.83
N PRO A 79 0.14 6.38 4.93
CA PRO A 79 1.48 6.13 4.38
C PRO A 79 1.61 6.44 2.88
N ALA A 80 0.56 6.18 2.09
CA ALA A 80 0.54 6.51 0.66
C ALA A 80 0.55 8.03 0.42
N GLY A 81 -0.34 8.78 1.08
CA GLY A 81 -0.42 10.24 0.96
C GLY A 81 0.85 10.94 1.43
N LEU A 82 1.38 10.55 2.60
CA LEU A 82 2.66 11.03 3.13
C LEU A 82 3.80 10.76 2.15
N ALA A 83 3.80 9.59 1.50
CA ALA A 83 4.83 9.25 0.53
C ALA A 83 4.74 10.06 -0.76
N ALA A 84 3.55 10.17 -1.34
CA ALA A 84 3.31 10.99 -2.52
C ALA A 84 3.71 12.45 -2.25
N GLY A 85 3.25 13.00 -1.11
CA GLY A 85 3.58 14.36 -0.69
C GLY A 85 5.07 14.59 -0.57
N TYR A 86 5.80 13.69 0.08
CA TYR A 86 7.26 13.79 0.16
C TYR A 86 7.95 13.79 -1.20
N PHE A 87 7.58 12.88 -2.11
CA PHE A 87 8.26 12.77 -3.41
C PHE A 87 8.00 13.99 -4.29
N LEU A 88 6.78 14.51 -4.28
CA LEU A 88 6.39 15.69 -5.04
C LEU A 88 6.97 16.98 -4.42
N ALA A 89 6.93 17.13 -3.09
CA ALA A 89 7.54 18.27 -2.41
C ALA A 89 9.06 18.34 -2.63
N ARG A 90 9.74 17.19 -2.67
CA ARG A 90 11.16 17.13 -3.04
C ARG A 90 11.46 17.55 -4.47
N ALA A 91 10.50 17.39 -5.37
CA ALA A 91 10.59 17.88 -6.74
C ALA A 91 10.17 19.35 -6.87
N GLY A 92 9.80 20.00 -5.75
CA GLY A 92 9.49 21.43 -5.68
C GLY A 92 7.99 21.76 -5.76
N TYR A 93 7.10 20.77 -5.85
CA TYR A 93 5.65 21.02 -5.87
C TYR A 93 5.15 21.55 -4.53
N PRO A 94 4.22 22.53 -4.53
CA PRO A 94 3.42 22.83 -3.35
C PRO A 94 2.39 21.70 -3.17
N VAL A 95 2.50 20.95 -2.07
CA VAL A 95 1.60 19.81 -1.80
C VAL A 95 0.81 20.01 -0.52
N THR A 96 -0.50 19.81 -0.61
CA THR A 96 -1.42 19.81 0.54
C THR A 96 -2.09 18.45 0.67
N LEU A 97 -2.01 17.84 1.85
CA LEU A 97 -2.76 16.65 2.20
C LEU A 97 -4.03 17.05 2.95
N PHE A 98 -5.15 16.46 2.60
CA PHE A 98 -6.44 16.64 3.27
C PHE A 98 -6.76 15.37 4.05
N GLU A 99 -6.82 15.46 5.37
CA GLU A 99 -7.09 14.34 6.27
C GLU A 99 -8.41 14.57 7.00
N ARG A 100 -9.23 13.52 7.06
CA ARG A 100 -10.53 13.54 7.75
C ARG A 100 -10.34 13.54 9.26
N GLU A 101 -9.36 12.80 9.76
CA GLU A 101 -9.09 12.67 11.18
C GLU A 101 -8.33 13.89 11.74
N ALA A 102 -8.27 14.01 13.08
CA ALA A 102 -7.49 15.03 13.78
C ALA A 102 -5.97 14.77 13.78
N ASN A 103 -5.52 13.66 13.18
CA ASN A 103 -4.13 13.24 13.15
C ASN A 103 -3.75 12.61 11.81
N ALA A 104 -2.45 12.62 11.49
CA ALA A 104 -1.90 11.94 10.32
C ALA A 104 -1.42 10.52 10.67
N GLY A 105 -1.16 9.72 9.64
CA GLY A 105 -0.65 8.35 9.74
C GLY A 105 -1.66 7.27 9.36
N GLY A 106 -2.95 7.62 9.24
CA GLY A 106 -4.02 6.72 8.80
C GLY A 106 -4.07 5.41 9.60
N VAL A 107 -4.14 4.28 8.89
CA VAL A 107 -4.17 2.92 9.48
C VAL A 107 -3.04 2.70 10.48
N VAL A 108 -1.84 3.21 10.21
CA VAL A 108 -0.67 2.95 11.06
C VAL A 108 -0.77 3.62 12.42
N ARG A 109 -1.41 4.80 12.49
CA ARG A 109 -1.62 5.53 13.75
C ARG A 109 -2.89 5.10 14.47
N ASN A 110 -3.95 4.86 13.71
CA ASN A 110 -5.30 4.74 14.25
C ASN A 110 -5.77 3.28 14.40
N ILE A 111 -5.19 2.33 13.65
CA ILE A 111 -5.62 0.91 13.66
C ILE A 111 -4.55 0.01 14.26
N ILE A 112 -3.29 0.14 13.85
CA ILE A 112 -2.23 -0.75 14.35
C ILE A 112 -2.02 -0.51 15.85
N PRO A 113 -2.09 -1.55 16.70
CA PRO A 113 -1.96 -1.38 18.14
C PRO A 113 -0.62 -0.76 18.58
N ARG A 114 -0.67 0.10 19.61
CA ARG A 114 0.52 0.79 20.15
C ARG A 114 1.63 -0.14 20.66
N PHE A 115 1.28 -1.36 21.09
CA PHE A 115 2.28 -2.35 21.51
C PHE A 115 3.15 -2.87 20.33
N ARG A 116 2.69 -2.67 19.09
CA ARG A 116 3.46 -3.02 17.89
C ARG A 116 4.34 -1.88 17.42
N ILE A 117 3.83 -0.66 17.50
CA ILE A 117 4.58 0.55 17.14
C ILE A 117 4.24 1.71 18.09
N PRO A 118 5.27 2.31 18.73
CA PRO A 118 5.09 3.53 19.49
C PRO A 118 4.61 4.68 18.60
N GLY A 119 3.65 5.48 19.09
CA GLY A 119 3.08 6.60 18.34
C GLY A 119 4.11 7.68 17.99
N GLU A 120 5.17 7.79 18.79
CA GLU A 120 6.28 8.72 18.63
C GLU A 120 7.09 8.42 17.36
N LEU A 121 7.23 7.14 16.99
CA LEU A 121 7.93 6.75 15.76
C LEU A 121 7.13 7.11 14.52
N ILE A 122 5.79 7.04 14.61
CA ILE A 122 4.89 7.46 13.54
C ILE A 122 4.93 8.98 13.41
N GLN A 123 4.87 9.70 14.53
CA GLN A 123 4.97 11.16 14.56
C GLN A 123 6.29 11.64 13.95
N HIS A 124 7.39 10.97 14.26
CA HIS A 124 8.70 11.26 13.68
C HIS A 124 8.71 11.18 12.13
N ASP A 125 8.09 10.15 11.56
CA ASP A 125 7.96 10.01 10.09
C ASP A 125 7.02 11.10 9.50
N ILE A 126 5.97 11.51 10.22
CA ILE A 126 5.07 12.60 9.79
C ILE A 126 5.82 13.94 9.80
N ASP A 127 6.49 14.28 10.90
CA ASP A 127 7.26 15.51 11.05
C ASP A 127 8.36 15.58 9.99
N PHE A 128 8.99 14.45 9.67
CA PHE A 128 9.94 14.36 8.58
C PHE A 128 9.34 14.81 7.25
N VAL A 129 8.13 14.35 6.91
CA VAL A 129 7.43 14.74 5.66
C VAL A 129 7.01 16.21 5.69
N VAL A 130 6.46 16.70 6.81
CA VAL A 130 6.08 18.11 6.96
C VAL A 130 7.29 19.03 6.81
N ASN A 131 8.43 18.67 7.40
CA ASN A 131 9.69 19.41 7.26
C ASN A 131 10.17 19.49 5.79
N HIS A 132 9.76 18.57 4.92
CA HIS A 132 10.04 18.64 3.48
C HIS A 132 9.17 19.63 2.71
N GLY A 133 8.27 20.35 3.40
CA GLY A 133 7.41 21.37 2.81
C GLY A 133 6.02 20.90 2.43
N VAL A 134 5.62 19.74 2.94
CA VAL A 134 4.26 19.20 2.78
C VAL A 134 3.33 19.85 3.80
N ASN A 135 2.21 20.39 3.34
CA ASN A 135 1.15 20.90 4.21
C ASN A 135 0.11 19.82 4.51
N ILE A 136 -0.46 19.79 5.71
CA ILE A 136 -1.52 18.85 6.09
C ILE A 136 -2.68 19.63 6.71
N VAL A 137 -3.87 19.47 6.15
CA VAL A 137 -5.13 20.02 6.64
C VAL A 137 -5.91 18.89 7.30
N TYR A 138 -6.08 18.97 8.63
CA TYR A 138 -6.84 18.01 9.42
C TYR A 138 -8.32 18.39 9.47
N GLY A 139 -9.19 17.41 9.71
CA GLY A 139 -10.64 17.63 9.82
C GLY A 139 -11.27 18.20 8.54
N CYS A 140 -10.79 17.79 7.36
CA CYS A 140 -11.30 18.31 6.09
C CYS A 140 -12.77 17.93 5.86
N ASP A 141 -13.45 18.71 5.02
CA ASP A 141 -14.85 18.46 4.62
C ASP A 141 -15.03 17.00 4.13
N PRO A 142 -15.91 16.19 4.76
CA PRO A 142 -16.23 14.84 4.29
C PRO A 142 -16.81 14.81 2.86
N GLN A 143 -17.32 15.94 2.37
CA GLN A 143 -17.85 16.12 1.02
C GLN A 143 -16.84 16.81 0.08
N LEU A 144 -15.55 16.74 0.37
CA LEU A 144 -14.51 17.23 -0.52
C LEU A 144 -14.50 16.40 -1.82
N THR A 145 -14.69 17.06 -2.96
CA THR A 145 -14.72 16.40 -4.27
C THR A 145 -13.49 16.78 -5.10
N VAL A 146 -13.17 15.95 -6.10
CA VAL A 146 -12.12 16.25 -7.07
C VAL A 146 -12.39 17.57 -7.80
N GLU A 147 -13.66 17.87 -8.09
CA GLU A 147 -14.06 19.11 -8.76
C GLU A 147 -13.84 20.35 -7.89
N LYS A 148 -14.17 20.29 -6.59
CA LYS A 148 -13.89 21.38 -5.64
C LYS A 148 -12.39 21.68 -5.59
N LEU A 149 -11.56 20.65 -5.47
CA LEU A 149 -10.10 20.79 -5.46
C LEU A 149 -9.56 21.37 -6.77
N ARG A 150 -10.10 20.94 -7.92
CA ARG A 150 -9.74 21.56 -9.20
C ARG A 150 -10.13 23.04 -9.26
N GLY A 151 -11.30 23.41 -8.72
CA GLY A 151 -11.74 24.80 -8.58
C GLY A 151 -10.82 25.66 -7.71
N GLU A 152 -10.16 25.07 -6.72
CA GLU A 152 -9.15 25.72 -5.88
C GLU A 152 -7.76 25.83 -6.55
N GLY A 153 -7.61 25.34 -7.78
CA GLY A 153 -6.38 25.46 -8.58
C GLY A 153 -5.44 24.25 -8.51
N TYR A 154 -5.85 23.15 -7.85
CA TYR A 154 -5.07 21.91 -7.83
C TYR A 154 -5.13 21.20 -9.19
N ARG A 155 -3.98 21.09 -9.86
CA ARG A 155 -3.89 20.40 -11.16
C ARG A 155 -3.90 18.88 -11.03
N TYR A 156 -3.28 18.38 -9.97
CA TYR A 156 -3.18 16.97 -9.67
C TYR A 156 -3.87 16.66 -8.35
N VAL A 157 -4.68 15.60 -8.33
CA VAL A 157 -5.39 15.11 -7.14
C VAL A 157 -5.05 13.64 -6.94
N LEU A 158 -4.45 13.30 -5.80
CA LEU A 158 -4.15 11.92 -5.43
C LEU A 158 -5.10 11.46 -4.33
N VAL A 159 -5.91 10.44 -4.58
CA VAL A 159 -6.86 9.89 -3.62
C VAL A 159 -6.25 8.66 -2.96
N GLY A 160 -6.04 8.75 -1.65
CA GLY A 160 -5.44 7.73 -0.80
C GLY A 160 -6.24 7.48 0.48
N THR A 161 -7.57 7.39 0.35
CA THR A 161 -8.50 7.14 1.46
C THR A 161 -8.38 5.74 2.07
N GLY A 162 -7.70 4.82 1.38
CA GLY A 162 -7.50 3.44 1.84
C GLY A 162 -8.75 2.57 1.73
N THR A 163 -8.80 1.51 2.52
CA THR A 163 -9.93 0.58 2.60
C THR A 163 -10.47 0.57 4.02
N ASP A 164 -11.57 1.30 4.25
CA ASP A 164 -12.19 1.46 5.57
C ASP A 164 -13.51 0.68 5.70
N LYS A 165 -14.01 0.11 4.59
CA LYS A 165 -15.31 -0.55 4.58
C LYS A 165 -15.15 -2.03 4.93
N ASN A 166 -15.58 -2.39 6.13
CA ASN A 166 -15.71 -3.79 6.55
C ASN A 166 -17.14 -4.27 6.30
N SER A 167 -17.29 -5.27 5.43
CA SER A 167 -18.59 -5.88 5.08
C SER A 167 -19.23 -6.65 6.24
N GLY A 168 -18.48 -6.96 7.29
CA GLY A 168 -18.96 -7.70 8.46
C GLY A 168 -19.37 -9.14 8.12
N VAL A 169 -19.65 -9.93 9.15
CA VAL A 169 -20.20 -11.28 8.98
C VAL A 169 -21.69 -11.22 9.31
N SER A 170 -22.53 -11.69 8.40
CA SER A 170 -23.94 -11.93 8.69
C SER A 170 -24.05 -13.15 9.60
N LEU A 171 -24.31 -12.91 10.87
CA LEU A 171 -24.59 -13.95 11.87
C LEU A 171 -26.09 -13.93 12.16
N GLY A 172 -26.71 -15.12 12.19
CA GLY A 172 -28.05 -15.29 12.74
C GLY A 172 -28.04 -15.19 14.26
N GLY A 173 -29.22 -15.36 14.87
CA GLY A 173 -29.39 -15.24 16.32
C GLY A 173 -29.82 -13.84 16.78
N ASP A 174 -29.89 -13.64 18.08
CA ASP A 174 -30.46 -12.47 18.74
C ASP A 174 -29.41 -11.59 19.45
N ASN A 175 -28.14 -12.02 19.48
CA ASN A 175 -27.08 -11.25 20.11
C ASN A 175 -26.44 -10.24 19.16
N ARG A 176 -26.49 -8.97 19.57
CA ARG A 176 -25.99 -7.84 18.79
C ARG A 176 -24.58 -7.40 19.17
N ASN A 177 -23.91 -8.09 20.09
CA ASN A 177 -22.55 -7.73 20.51
C ASN A 177 -21.48 -8.17 19.50
N VAL A 178 -21.65 -7.69 18.26
CA VAL A 178 -20.76 -7.92 17.13
C VAL A 178 -20.10 -6.60 16.74
N ARG A 179 -18.78 -6.54 16.84
CA ARG A 179 -17.98 -5.34 16.54
C ARG A 179 -17.17 -5.52 15.28
N LYS A 180 -16.97 -4.44 14.54
CA LYS A 180 -16.06 -4.42 13.38
C LYS A 180 -14.62 -4.23 13.84
N SER A 181 -13.68 -4.94 13.21
CA SER A 181 -12.25 -4.90 13.55
C SER A 181 -11.67 -3.49 13.60
N LEU A 182 -11.85 -2.69 12.54
CA LEU A 182 -11.27 -1.35 12.47
C LEU A 182 -11.84 -0.41 13.54
N GLN A 183 -13.15 -0.48 13.79
CA GLN A 183 -13.78 0.31 14.84
C GLN A 183 -13.20 -0.04 16.21
N PHE A 184 -13.18 -1.33 16.54
CA PHE A 184 -12.62 -1.82 17.80
C PHE A 184 -11.17 -1.37 18.01
N LEU A 185 -10.32 -1.53 16.99
CA LEU A 185 -8.91 -1.13 17.07
C LEU A 185 -8.73 0.40 17.20
N ARG A 186 -9.59 1.21 16.58
CA ARG A 186 -9.60 2.67 16.78
C ARG A 186 -9.90 3.04 18.23
N GLU A 187 -10.98 2.49 18.78
CA GLU A 187 -11.42 2.76 20.15
C GLU A 187 -10.34 2.30 21.15
N TYR A 188 -9.75 1.13 20.91
CA TYR A 188 -8.63 0.62 21.70
C TYR A 188 -7.41 1.57 21.66
N ASN A 189 -7.02 2.05 20.48
CA ASN A 189 -5.89 2.96 20.34
C ASN A 189 -6.15 4.36 20.90
N ARG A 190 -7.41 4.79 20.99
CA ARG A 190 -7.82 6.02 21.65
C ARG A 190 -7.81 5.90 23.19
N GLY A 191 -7.72 4.68 23.71
CA GLY A 191 -7.76 4.42 25.15
C GLY A 191 -9.18 4.51 25.71
N GLU A 192 -10.19 4.26 24.89
CA GLU A 192 -11.58 4.23 25.33
C GLU A 192 -11.83 3.03 26.26
N THR A 193 -12.77 3.18 27.20
CA THR A 193 -13.16 2.08 28.08
C THR A 193 -13.97 1.05 27.29
N LEU A 194 -13.37 -0.09 27.01
CA LEU A 194 -13.97 -1.18 26.24
C LEU A 194 -14.49 -2.27 27.17
N SER A 195 -15.80 -2.53 27.13
CA SER A 195 -16.41 -3.68 27.80
C SER A 195 -16.60 -4.81 26.80
N LEU A 196 -15.71 -5.80 26.83
CA LEU A 196 -15.74 -6.96 25.92
C LEU A 196 -16.25 -8.26 26.58
N GLY A 197 -16.44 -8.26 27.90
CA GLY A 197 -16.68 -9.49 28.66
C GLY A 197 -15.41 -10.33 28.85
N LYS A 198 -15.57 -11.60 29.22
CA LYS A 198 -14.48 -12.52 29.55
C LYS A 198 -13.97 -13.29 28.33
N GLN A 199 -14.86 -13.64 27.41
CA GLN A 199 -14.54 -14.46 26.24
C GLN A 199 -14.80 -13.70 24.95
N VAL A 200 -13.74 -13.45 24.18
CA VAL A 200 -13.82 -12.73 22.91
C VAL A 200 -13.52 -13.68 21.76
N VAL A 201 -14.37 -13.68 20.74
CA VAL A 201 -14.14 -14.44 19.50
C VAL A 201 -13.86 -13.47 18.35
N VAL A 202 -12.75 -13.68 17.65
CA VAL A 202 -12.36 -12.91 16.47
C VAL A 202 -12.55 -13.77 15.23
N ILE A 203 -13.41 -13.34 14.31
CA ILE A 203 -13.69 -14.06 13.06
C ILE A 203 -12.76 -13.54 11.97
N GLY A 204 -11.88 -14.40 11.45
CA GLY A 204 -10.91 -14.04 10.43
C GLY A 204 -9.52 -14.58 10.75
N ALA A 205 -8.58 -14.42 9.84
CA ALA A 205 -7.20 -14.91 10.05
C ALA A 205 -6.13 -14.07 9.32
N GLY A 206 -6.45 -12.80 9.04
CA GLY A 206 -5.47 -11.83 8.52
C GLY A 206 -4.72 -11.12 9.63
N ASN A 207 -3.78 -10.25 9.26
CA ASN A 207 -3.00 -9.46 10.24
C ASN A 207 -3.92 -8.66 11.19
N THR A 208 -5.00 -8.06 10.66
CA THR A 208 -6.01 -7.36 11.47
C THR A 208 -6.67 -8.26 12.50
N ALA A 209 -6.89 -9.55 12.19
CA ALA A 209 -7.47 -10.50 13.15
C ALA A 209 -6.50 -10.82 14.29
N MET A 210 -5.20 -10.96 13.97
CA MET A 210 -4.15 -11.15 14.98
C MET A 210 -4.05 -9.93 15.90
N ASP A 211 -4.07 -8.72 15.33
CA ASP A 211 -4.07 -7.48 16.09
C ASP A 211 -5.30 -7.35 17.00
N CYS A 212 -6.49 -7.67 16.48
CA CYS A 212 -7.72 -7.65 17.27
C CYS A 212 -7.66 -8.61 18.46
N ALA A 213 -7.21 -9.85 18.24
CA ALA A 213 -7.14 -10.85 19.30
C ALA A 213 -6.14 -10.46 20.40
N ARG A 214 -4.95 -9.99 19.99
CA ARG A 214 -3.90 -9.54 20.92
C ARG A 214 -4.30 -8.27 21.68
N ALA A 215 -5.00 -7.34 21.03
CA ALA A 215 -5.54 -6.15 21.67
C ALA A 215 -6.67 -6.51 22.65
N ALA A 216 -7.57 -7.43 22.28
CA ALA A 216 -8.64 -7.90 23.15
C ALA A 216 -8.11 -8.50 24.46
N LEU A 217 -7.07 -9.33 24.41
CA LEU A 217 -6.43 -9.89 25.62
C LEU A 217 -5.84 -8.84 26.57
N ARG A 218 -5.57 -7.63 26.08
CA ARG A 218 -5.03 -6.52 26.88
C ARG A 218 -6.13 -5.64 27.47
N VAL A 219 -7.38 -5.85 27.08
CA VAL A 219 -8.53 -5.13 27.66
C VAL A 219 -8.86 -5.75 29.02
N PRO A 220 -8.99 -4.93 30.09
CA PRO A 220 -9.36 -5.42 31.41
C PRO A 220 -10.64 -6.26 31.40
N GLY A 221 -10.62 -7.41 32.07
CA GLY A 221 -11.75 -8.32 32.18
C GLY A 221 -11.81 -9.43 31.13
N VAL A 222 -11.03 -9.33 30.05
CA VAL A 222 -10.90 -10.42 29.06
C VAL A 222 -9.98 -11.51 29.61
N GLU A 223 -10.50 -12.74 29.67
CA GLU A 223 -9.76 -13.93 30.13
C GLU A 223 -9.27 -14.77 28.94
N LYS A 224 -10.02 -14.77 27.84
CA LYS A 224 -9.70 -15.59 26.65
C LYS A 224 -10.09 -14.89 25.36
N ALA A 225 -9.17 -14.88 24.39
CA ALA A 225 -9.44 -14.50 23.01
C ALA A 225 -9.23 -15.70 22.09
N THR A 226 -10.20 -15.98 21.22
CA THR A 226 -10.15 -17.11 20.28
C THR A 226 -10.32 -16.60 18.86
N ILE A 227 -9.39 -16.96 17.97
CA ILE A 227 -9.50 -16.71 16.54
C ILE A 227 -10.24 -17.89 15.90
N VAL A 228 -11.35 -17.60 15.21
CA VAL A 228 -12.12 -18.58 14.43
C VAL A 228 -11.82 -18.41 12.95
N TYR A 229 -11.33 -19.47 12.31
CA TYR A 229 -10.98 -19.46 10.91
C TYR A 229 -11.52 -20.66 10.15
N ARG A 230 -12.18 -20.39 9.02
CA ARG A 230 -12.82 -21.40 8.16
C ARG A 230 -11.86 -22.32 7.39
N ARG A 231 -10.54 -22.09 7.44
CA ARG A 231 -9.52 -22.96 6.79
C ARG A 231 -8.46 -23.38 7.81
N SER A 232 -7.44 -24.11 7.36
CA SER A 232 -6.31 -24.50 8.20
C SER A 232 -5.26 -23.40 8.32
N LEU A 233 -4.26 -23.64 9.17
CA LEU A 233 -3.10 -22.78 9.34
C LEU A 233 -2.32 -22.55 8.04
N GLN A 234 -2.28 -23.53 7.12
CA GLN A 234 -1.52 -23.40 5.86
C GLN A 234 -2.13 -22.35 4.92
N GLU A 235 -3.45 -22.17 4.94
CA GLU A 235 -4.15 -21.18 4.12
C GLU A 235 -4.39 -19.84 4.85
N MET A 236 -3.78 -19.65 6.03
CA MET A 236 -3.88 -18.43 6.81
C MET A 236 -3.27 -17.25 6.04
N PRO A 237 -4.00 -16.13 5.85
CA PRO A 237 -3.46 -14.96 5.16
C PRO A 237 -2.54 -14.09 6.03
N ALA A 238 -2.61 -14.19 7.36
CA ALA A 238 -1.67 -13.50 8.23
C ALA A 238 -0.24 -13.98 8.01
N TRP A 239 0.73 -13.09 8.21
CA TRP A 239 2.13 -13.49 8.16
C TRP A 239 2.46 -14.42 9.33
N ARG A 240 3.39 -15.35 9.09
CA ARG A 240 3.79 -16.35 10.09
C ARG A 240 4.23 -15.71 11.41
N GLU A 241 4.99 -14.62 11.34
CA GLU A 241 5.44 -13.86 12.51
C GLU A 241 4.28 -13.34 13.37
N GLU A 242 3.20 -12.85 12.75
CA GLU A 242 2.00 -12.35 13.45
C GLU A 242 1.26 -13.46 14.17
N TYR A 243 1.16 -14.62 13.51
CA TYR A 243 0.56 -15.81 14.10
C TYR A 243 1.34 -16.29 15.32
N GLU A 244 2.67 -16.37 15.21
CA GLU A 244 3.54 -16.80 16.31
C GLU A 244 3.49 -15.82 17.48
N GLU A 245 3.45 -14.51 17.22
CA GLU A 245 3.26 -13.49 18.27
C GLU A 245 1.90 -13.62 18.96
N ALA A 246 0.82 -13.83 18.21
CA ALA A 246 -0.50 -14.05 18.79
C ALA A 246 -0.53 -15.34 19.64
N GLN A 247 0.14 -16.40 19.21
CA GLN A 247 0.26 -17.63 19.99
C GLN A 247 1.06 -17.41 21.29
N ARG A 248 2.16 -16.65 21.24
CA ARG A 248 2.95 -16.28 22.44
C ARG A 248 2.15 -15.43 23.43
N ASP A 249 1.27 -14.56 22.92
CA ASP A 249 0.36 -13.76 23.74
C ASP A 249 -0.80 -14.59 24.35
N GLY A 250 -0.93 -15.89 24.01
CA GLY A 250 -1.95 -16.79 24.56
C GLY A 250 -3.27 -16.82 23.78
N VAL A 251 -3.30 -16.32 22.54
CA VAL A 251 -4.48 -16.40 21.67
C VAL A 251 -4.78 -17.85 21.30
N ALA A 252 -6.03 -18.28 21.51
CA ALA A 252 -6.50 -19.59 21.08
C ALA A 252 -6.91 -19.57 19.59
N PHE A 253 -6.79 -20.70 18.90
CA PHE A 253 -7.12 -20.83 17.48
C PHE A 253 -8.09 -21.98 17.25
N GLU A 254 -9.24 -21.67 16.65
CA GLU A 254 -10.22 -22.64 16.20
C GLU A 254 -10.22 -22.65 14.66
N PHE A 255 -9.49 -23.61 14.10
CA PHE A 255 -9.43 -23.82 12.65
C PHE A 255 -10.61 -24.63 12.15
N LEU A 256 -10.82 -24.57 10.84
CA LEU A 256 -11.89 -25.31 10.16
C LEU A 256 -13.27 -25.04 10.79
N SER A 257 -13.51 -23.80 11.17
CA SER A 257 -14.75 -23.38 11.80
C SER A 257 -15.28 -22.10 11.16
N ASN A 258 -16.55 -22.11 10.79
CA ASN A 258 -17.23 -20.96 10.19
C ASN A 258 -18.44 -20.57 11.05
N PRO A 259 -18.51 -19.36 11.59
CA PRO A 259 -19.59 -18.95 12.47
C PRO A 259 -20.91 -18.76 11.70
N GLU A 260 -22.03 -19.17 12.31
CA GLU A 260 -23.36 -19.09 11.71
C GLU A 260 -24.35 -18.30 12.55
N GLN A 261 -24.39 -18.54 13.86
CA GLN A 261 -25.40 -17.95 14.76
C GLN A 261 -24.76 -17.52 16.08
N PHE A 262 -25.18 -16.37 16.60
CA PHE A 262 -24.74 -15.83 17.88
C PHE A 262 -25.95 -15.49 18.76
N TYR A 263 -26.09 -16.20 19.87
CA TYR A 263 -27.24 -16.14 20.76
C TYR A 263 -26.99 -15.28 22.00
N ALA A 264 -28.07 -14.73 22.58
CA ALA A 264 -28.03 -13.78 23.71
C ALA A 264 -27.43 -14.39 25.00
N ASP A 265 -27.46 -15.72 25.13
CA ASP A 265 -26.83 -16.47 26.22
C ASP A 265 -25.28 -16.55 26.11
N GLY A 266 -24.73 -16.00 25.02
CA GLY A 266 -23.29 -16.04 24.71
C GLY A 266 -22.87 -17.29 23.94
N THR A 267 -23.81 -18.08 23.42
CA THR A 267 -23.51 -19.25 22.59
C THR A 267 -23.29 -18.84 21.14
N LEU A 268 -22.09 -19.11 20.61
CA LEU A 268 -21.73 -18.96 19.21
C LEU A 268 -21.71 -20.33 18.53
N THR A 269 -22.65 -20.58 17.63
CA THR A 269 -22.67 -21.79 16.81
C THR A 269 -21.75 -21.62 15.61
N VAL A 270 -20.79 -22.54 15.48
CA VAL A 270 -19.86 -22.63 14.36
C VAL A 270 -20.09 -23.92 13.59
N ARG A 271 -20.14 -23.82 12.27
CA ARG A 271 -20.13 -24.97 11.37
C ARG A 271 -18.71 -25.48 11.22
N VAL A 272 -18.53 -26.79 11.41
CA VAL A 272 -17.26 -27.47 11.13
C VAL A 272 -17.05 -27.51 9.62
N MET A 273 -15.86 -27.17 9.18
CA MET A 273 -15.46 -27.10 7.78
C MET A 273 -14.48 -28.22 7.46
N ALA A 274 -14.43 -28.61 6.20
CA ALA A 274 -13.40 -29.47 5.64
C ALA A 274 -12.65 -28.71 4.54
N LEU A 275 -11.44 -29.12 4.23
CA LEU A 275 -10.71 -28.58 3.08
C LEU A 275 -11.08 -29.37 1.82
N GLY A 276 -11.60 -28.67 0.82
CA GLY A 276 -11.81 -29.20 -0.53
C GLY A 276 -10.56 -29.07 -1.39
N ASP A 277 -10.76 -29.03 -2.70
CA ASP A 277 -9.68 -28.89 -3.68
C ASP A 277 -8.99 -27.53 -3.59
N ALA A 278 -7.73 -27.51 -4.02
CA ALA A 278 -6.95 -26.30 -4.18
C ALA A 278 -7.50 -25.46 -5.35
N ASP A 279 -7.52 -24.15 -5.18
CA ASP A 279 -7.71 -23.22 -6.30
C ASP A 279 -6.46 -23.14 -7.19
N GLU A 280 -6.53 -22.35 -8.27
CA GLU A 280 -5.42 -22.13 -9.21
C GLU A 280 -4.14 -21.59 -8.54
N LYS A 281 -4.26 -21.00 -7.34
CA LYS A 281 -3.15 -20.48 -6.54
C LYS A 281 -2.66 -21.48 -5.50
N GLY A 282 -3.18 -22.71 -5.51
CA GLY A 282 -2.86 -23.76 -4.55
C GLY A 282 -3.61 -23.65 -3.22
N ARG A 283 -4.50 -22.66 -3.05
CA ARG A 283 -5.20 -22.41 -1.79
C ARG A 283 -6.48 -23.23 -1.71
N ARG A 284 -6.61 -24.07 -0.68
CA ARG A 284 -7.76 -24.98 -0.53
C ARG A 284 -9.06 -24.23 -0.20
N ARG A 285 -10.15 -24.65 -0.84
CA ARG A 285 -11.49 -24.11 -0.61
C ARG A 285 -12.10 -24.70 0.68
N PRO A 286 -12.75 -23.89 1.52
CA PRO A 286 -13.46 -24.42 2.68
C PRO A 286 -14.81 -25.01 2.24
N LEU A 287 -15.11 -26.23 2.66
CA LEU A 287 -16.37 -26.94 2.41
C LEU A 287 -17.12 -27.10 3.73
N ALA A 288 -18.39 -26.70 3.72
CA ALA A 288 -19.29 -26.86 4.85
C ALA A 288 -19.56 -28.35 5.13
N THR A 289 -19.38 -28.79 6.37
CA THR A 289 -19.84 -30.13 6.78
C THR A 289 -21.25 -30.05 7.37
N GLY A 290 -21.87 -31.21 7.60
CA GLY A 290 -23.15 -31.30 8.32
C GLY A 290 -23.03 -31.13 9.84
N GLN A 291 -21.81 -30.97 10.38
CA GLN A 291 -21.57 -30.89 11.82
C GLN A 291 -21.46 -29.44 12.29
N THR A 292 -22.06 -29.15 13.44
CA THR A 292 -21.93 -27.88 14.14
C THR A 292 -21.30 -28.09 15.52
N ARG A 293 -20.69 -27.04 16.05
CA ARG A 293 -20.12 -26.97 17.39
C ARG A 293 -20.49 -25.64 18.02
N THR A 294 -20.43 -25.56 19.34
CA THR A 294 -20.70 -24.35 20.10
C THR A 294 -19.44 -23.84 20.75
N LEU A 295 -19.27 -22.52 20.74
CA LEU A 295 -18.25 -21.78 21.46
C LEU A 295 -18.93 -20.79 22.39
N ARG A 296 -18.30 -20.48 23.52
CA ARG A 296 -18.76 -19.40 24.41
C ARG A 296 -18.08 -18.10 23.97
N ALA A 297 -18.88 -17.05 23.79
CA ALA A 297 -18.40 -15.71 23.43
C ALA A 297 -19.30 -14.66 24.07
N ASP A 298 -18.70 -13.68 24.74
CA ASP A 298 -19.40 -12.49 25.21
C ASP A 298 -19.42 -11.41 24.12
N THR A 299 -18.30 -11.28 23.38
CA THR A 299 -18.17 -10.36 22.24
C THR A 299 -17.60 -11.07 21.02
N VAL A 300 -18.15 -10.75 19.85
CA VAL A 300 -17.62 -11.20 18.55
C VAL A 300 -17.03 -10.02 17.78
N ILE A 301 -15.82 -10.17 17.26
CA ILE A 301 -15.14 -9.16 16.43
C ILE A 301 -14.97 -9.71 15.01
N THR A 302 -15.47 -9.00 14.00
CA THR A 302 -15.36 -9.41 12.59
C THR A 302 -14.16 -8.78 11.90
N ALA A 303 -13.21 -9.60 11.46
CA ALA A 303 -11.97 -9.23 10.78
C ALA A 303 -11.81 -9.97 9.44
N ILE A 304 -12.85 -9.93 8.59
CA ILE A 304 -12.93 -10.71 7.35
C ILE A 304 -12.37 -10.01 6.11
N GLY A 305 -11.72 -8.86 6.29
CA GLY A 305 -11.09 -8.08 5.22
C GLY A 305 -11.78 -6.74 5.01
N GLU A 306 -10.99 -5.79 4.54
CA GLU A 306 -11.41 -4.42 4.30
C GLU A 306 -11.57 -4.18 2.79
N GLN A 307 -12.54 -3.36 2.43
CA GLN A 307 -12.88 -3.02 1.05
C GLN A 307 -12.82 -1.50 0.84
N GLN A 308 -12.71 -1.10 -0.41
CA GLN A 308 -12.85 0.29 -0.81
C GLN A 308 -14.26 0.79 -0.49
N ASP A 309 -14.37 2.03 -0.03
CA ASP A 309 -15.65 2.69 0.10
C ASP A 309 -16.08 3.27 -1.25
N VAL A 310 -16.71 2.43 -2.06
CA VAL A 310 -17.20 2.77 -3.40
C VAL A 310 -18.18 3.95 -3.37
N ALA A 311 -19.02 4.06 -2.34
CA ALA A 311 -19.98 5.15 -2.22
C ALA A 311 -19.27 6.48 -1.96
N ALA A 312 -18.27 6.49 -1.07
CA ALA A 312 -17.43 7.66 -0.84
C ALA A 312 -16.63 8.04 -2.09
N LEU A 313 -16.06 7.06 -2.81
CA LEU A 313 -15.31 7.31 -4.04
C LEU A 313 -16.20 7.92 -5.14
N ALA A 314 -17.40 7.39 -5.34
CA ALA A 314 -18.37 7.94 -6.27
C ALA A 314 -18.78 9.37 -5.88
N ALA A 315 -19.02 9.62 -4.58
CA ALA A 315 -19.35 10.96 -4.07
C ALA A 315 -18.21 11.97 -4.26
N MET A 316 -16.95 11.53 -4.26
CA MET A 316 -15.79 12.37 -4.59
C MET A 316 -15.64 12.64 -6.10
N GLY A 317 -16.40 11.95 -6.94
CA GLY A 317 -16.32 12.03 -8.41
C GLY A 317 -15.34 11.05 -9.04
N ILE A 318 -14.95 9.97 -8.35
CA ILE A 318 -14.03 8.97 -8.90
C ILE A 318 -14.79 7.97 -9.78
N PRO A 319 -14.33 7.71 -11.03
CA PRO A 319 -14.97 6.77 -11.92
C PRO A 319 -14.83 5.33 -11.42
N LEU A 320 -15.92 4.57 -11.53
CA LEU A 320 -15.98 3.14 -11.23
C LEU A 320 -16.05 2.36 -12.55
N ASP A 321 -15.53 1.14 -12.55
CA ASP A 321 -15.70 0.20 -13.66
C ASP A 321 -17.10 -0.45 -13.67
N ASP A 322 -17.35 -1.27 -14.69
CA ASP A 322 -18.60 -2.03 -14.85
C ASP A 322 -18.88 -3.00 -13.69
N SER A 323 -17.84 -3.34 -12.91
CA SER A 323 -17.95 -4.20 -11.71
C SER A 323 -18.21 -3.38 -10.43
N GLY A 324 -18.34 -2.05 -10.54
CA GLY A 324 -18.57 -1.15 -9.43
C GLY A 324 -17.34 -0.87 -8.57
N TRP A 325 -16.13 -1.16 -9.06
CA TRP A 325 -14.88 -0.91 -8.34
C TRP A 325 -14.10 0.26 -8.94
N PRO A 326 -13.29 0.97 -8.15
CA PRO A 326 -12.49 2.06 -8.68
C PRO A 326 -11.44 1.53 -9.67
N ALA A 327 -11.40 2.13 -10.86
CA ALA A 327 -10.48 1.74 -11.91
C ALA A 327 -9.32 2.74 -12.04
N ALA A 328 -8.10 2.20 -12.09
CA ALA A 328 -6.90 2.97 -12.35
C ALA A 328 -5.87 2.13 -13.12
N ASP A 329 -5.03 2.81 -13.89
CA ASP A 329 -3.93 2.20 -14.60
C ASP A 329 -2.79 1.74 -13.64
N PRO A 330 -1.72 1.09 -14.13
CA PRO A 330 -0.61 0.65 -13.27
C PRO A 330 0.12 1.78 -12.53
N THR A 331 0.09 3.01 -13.05
CA THR A 331 0.67 4.20 -12.43
C THR A 331 -0.20 4.72 -11.29
N GLY A 332 -1.51 4.45 -11.36
CA GLY A 332 -2.54 4.94 -10.44
C GLY A 332 -3.50 5.91 -11.09
N GLU A 333 -3.33 6.29 -12.35
CA GLU A 333 -4.20 7.28 -12.98
C GLU A 333 -5.58 6.70 -13.30
N THR A 334 -6.63 7.44 -12.95
CA THR A 334 -8.01 7.09 -13.27
C THR A 334 -8.38 7.54 -14.69
N ALA A 335 -9.61 7.26 -15.12
CA ALA A 335 -10.14 7.83 -16.38
C ALA A 335 -10.22 9.37 -16.35
N LEU A 336 -10.16 10.01 -15.17
CA LEU A 336 -10.07 11.46 -15.05
C LEU A 336 -8.60 11.92 -15.10
N PRO A 337 -8.21 12.74 -16.10
CA PRO A 337 -6.82 13.17 -16.26
C PRO A 337 -6.29 13.91 -15.03
N GLY A 338 -5.11 13.51 -14.55
CA GLY A 338 -4.48 14.14 -13.38
C GLY A 338 -5.08 13.72 -12.03
N VAL A 339 -5.98 12.72 -12.02
CA VAL A 339 -6.54 12.13 -10.79
C VAL A 339 -5.96 10.73 -10.62
N PHE A 340 -5.31 10.49 -9.49
CA PHE A 340 -4.61 9.25 -9.20
C PHE A 340 -5.18 8.55 -7.97
N LEU A 341 -5.27 7.23 -7.97
CA LEU A 341 -5.53 6.40 -6.80
C LEU A 341 -4.21 5.88 -6.24
N ILE A 342 -3.97 6.12 -4.95
CA ILE A 342 -2.73 5.74 -4.27
C ILE A 342 -2.99 4.89 -3.01
N GLY A 343 -2.17 3.86 -2.83
CA GLY A 343 -2.27 2.95 -1.68
C GLY A 343 -3.37 1.90 -1.83
N ASP A 344 -3.95 1.48 -0.72
CA ASP A 344 -4.88 0.34 -0.69
C ASP A 344 -6.17 0.59 -1.47
N VAL A 345 -6.56 1.86 -1.67
CA VAL A 345 -7.76 2.20 -2.46
C VAL A 345 -7.63 1.74 -3.92
N GLN A 346 -6.41 1.67 -4.46
CA GLN A 346 -6.19 1.28 -5.86
C GLN A 346 -6.45 -0.22 -6.11
N ARG A 347 -6.05 -1.10 -5.20
CA ARG A 347 -6.03 -2.57 -5.45
C ARG A 347 -6.60 -3.41 -4.33
N GLY A 348 -6.99 -2.80 -3.22
CA GLY A 348 -7.35 -3.47 -1.98
C GLY A 348 -6.22 -3.45 -0.94
N PRO A 349 -6.49 -3.97 0.27
CA PRO A 349 -5.57 -3.91 1.40
C PRO A 349 -4.27 -4.66 1.11
N SER A 350 -3.14 -4.00 1.35
CA SER A 350 -1.81 -4.52 1.08
C SER A 350 -0.81 -4.14 2.19
N SER A 351 0.49 -4.42 1.99
CA SER A 351 1.52 -3.99 2.94
C SER A 351 1.78 -2.48 2.84
N ILE A 352 2.21 -1.86 3.95
CA ILE A 352 2.59 -0.44 3.99
C ILE A 352 3.65 -0.10 2.92
N VAL A 353 4.57 -1.03 2.66
CA VAL A 353 5.61 -0.86 1.63
C VAL A 353 5.01 -0.84 0.23
N SER A 354 4.01 -1.69 -0.05
CA SER A 354 3.28 -1.69 -1.31
C SER A 354 2.55 -0.36 -1.52
N ALA A 355 1.90 0.16 -0.48
CA ALA A 355 1.20 1.45 -0.53
C ALA A 355 2.17 2.62 -0.83
N ILE A 356 3.33 2.65 -0.18
CA ILE A 356 4.38 3.65 -0.46
C ILE A 356 4.93 3.50 -1.87
N GLY A 357 5.17 2.26 -2.32
CA GLY A 357 5.64 1.98 -3.68
C GLY A 357 4.64 2.39 -4.76
N ASN A 358 3.34 2.30 -4.44
CA ASN A 358 2.29 2.77 -5.34
C ASN A 358 2.20 4.30 -5.40
N ALA A 359 2.24 4.96 -4.26
CA ALA A 359 2.32 6.43 -4.20
C ALA A 359 3.55 6.96 -4.96
N ARG A 360 4.67 6.24 -4.88
CA ARG A 360 5.89 6.57 -5.65
C ARG A 360 5.64 6.53 -7.16
N ARG A 361 4.95 5.50 -7.68
CA ARG A 361 4.65 5.38 -9.12
C ARG A 361 3.78 6.54 -9.61
N ALA A 362 2.77 6.92 -8.84
CA ALA A 362 1.91 8.07 -9.18
C ALA A 362 2.72 9.37 -9.19
N ALA A 363 3.57 9.60 -8.18
CA ALA A 363 4.46 10.75 -8.15
C ALA A 363 5.41 10.78 -9.37
N ASP A 364 6.04 9.66 -9.70
CA ASP A 364 6.94 9.57 -10.86
C ASP A 364 6.21 9.83 -12.19
N ALA A 365 4.96 9.41 -12.32
CA ALA A 365 4.12 9.69 -13.49
C ALA A 365 3.83 11.19 -13.64
N ILE A 366 3.51 11.88 -12.53
CA ILE A 366 3.32 13.34 -12.51
C ILE A 366 4.61 14.06 -12.90
N LEU A 367 5.75 13.65 -12.31
CA LEU A 367 7.05 14.27 -12.62
C LEU A 367 7.44 14.07 -14.08
N ALA A 368 7.23 12.87 -14.62
CA ALA A 368 7.48 12.59 -16.03
C ALA A 368 6.59 13.43 -16.95
N ARG A 369 5.31 13.60 -16.62
CA ARG A 369 4.36 14.44 -17.38
C ARG A 369 4.78 15.91 -17.45
N GLU A 370 5.40 16.41 -16.39
CA GLU A 370 5.83 17.81 -16.27
C GLU A 370 7.31 17.99 -16.66
N ASN A 371 7.93 16.95 -17.22
CA ASN A 371 9.33 16.93 -17.66
C ASN A 371 10.32 17.33 -16.55
N ILE A 372 10.01 16.96 -15.31
CA ILE A 372 10.86 17.18 -14.14
C ILE A 372 11.66 15.92 -13.89
N ALA A 373 12.98 16.06 -13.85
CA ALA A 373 13.87 14.94 -13.60
C ALA A 373 13.58 14.32 -12.23
N ASN A 374 13.29 13.02 -12.22
CA ASN A 374 13.21 12.27 -10.97
C ASN A 374 14.60 11.75 -10.58
N HIS A 375 14.86 11.53 -9.29
CA HIS A 375 16.15 11.06 -8.77
C HIS A 375 16.64 9.69 -9.30
N HIS A 376 15.85 9.00 -10.14
CA HIS A 376 16.15 7.67 -10.67
C HIS A 376 16.36 7.61 -12.19
N GLN A 377 15.91 8.60 -12.96
CA GLN A 377 16.06 8.63 -14.43
C GLN A 377 17.53 8.53 -14.89
N HIS A 378 18.50 8.88 -14.03
CA HIS A 378 19.93 8.77 -14.31
C HIS A 378 20.67 7.65 -13.55
N LYS A 379 19.97 6.82 -12.75
CA LYS A 379 20.63 5.69 -12.08
C LYS A 379 20.66 4.49 -13.03
N ARG A 380 21.72 4.38 -13.84
CA ARG A 380 22.09 3.11 -14.47
C ARG A 380 22.31 2.09 -13.35
N VAL A 381 21.43 1.11 -13.25
CA VAL A 381 21.81 -0.14 -12.60
C VAL A 381 22.88 -0.72 -13.51
N GLU A 382 24.15 -0.61 -13.10
CA GLU A 382 25.17 -1.43 -13.71
C GLU A 382 24.84 -2.87 -13.35
N THR A 383 24.07 -3.53 -14.20
CA THR A 383 23.92 -4.97 -14.16
C THR A 383 25.28 -5.52 -14.59
N THR A 384 26.22 -5.60 -13.64
CA THR A 384 27.44 -6.37 -13.87
C THR A 384 26.96 -7.76 -14.21
N SER A 385 27.16 -8.19 -15.46
CA SER A 385 26.74 -9.54 -15.86
C SER A 385 27.40 -10.53 -14.90
N ILE A 386 26.65 -11.51 -14.41
CA ILE A 386 27.20 -12.58 -13.56
C ILE A 386 28.44 -13.20 -14.24
N ARG A 387 28.43 -13.25 -15.58
CA ARG A 387 29.56 -13.65 -16.43
C ARG A 387 30.82 -12.79 -16.20
N ARG A 388 30.70 -11.46 -16.09
CA ARG A 388 31.80 -10.54 -15.78
C ARG A 388 32.40 -10.78 -14.40
N ILE A 389 31.57 -11.02 -13.38
CA ILE A 389 31.99 -11.33 -12.01
C ILE A 389 32.75 -12.67 -11.96
N PHE A 390 32.25 -13.69 -12.66
CA PHE A 390 32.93 -14.98 -12.77
C PHE A 390 34.21 -14.93 -13.61
N THR A 391 34.29 -14.06 -14.62
CA THR A 391 35.54 -13.87 -15.39
C THR A 391 36.58 -13.05 -14.64
N SER A 392 36.20 -12.08 -13.81
CA SER A 392 37.15 -11.33 -12.96
C SER A 392 37.66 -12.17 -11.79
N ALA A 393 36.90 -13.17 -11.34
CA ALA A 393 37.33 -14.13 -10.32
C ALA A 393 38.34 -15.19 -10.83
N LYS A 394 38.66 -15.21 -12.14
CA LYS A 394 39.66 -16.13 -12.71
C LYS A 394 41.12 -15.78 -12.36
N GLY A 395 41.36 -14.70 -11.62
CA GLY A 395 42.67 -14.33 -11.08
C GLY A 395 43.01 -14.94 -9.72
N LEU A 396 42.11 -15.71 -9.09
CA LEU A 396 42.37 -16.37 -7.81
C LEU A 396 42.94 -17.78 -8.04
N SER A 397 43.98 -18.10 -7.27
CA SER A 397 44.88 -19.25 -7.45
C SER A 397 44.16 -20.60 -7.59
N PRO A 398 44.75 -21.58 -8.33
CA PRO A 398 44.13 -22.87 -8.63
C PRO A 398 43.81 -23.82 -7.46
N SER A 399 44.05 -23.43 -6.20
CA SER A 399 44.00 -24.33 -5.03
C SER A 399 42.63 -24.57 -4.41
N LEU A 400 41.56 -23.86 -4.82
CA LEU A 400 40.18 -24.15 -4.38
C LEU A 400 39.35 -24.81 -5.48
N ARG A 401 39.87 -25.90 -6.05
CA ARG A 401 39.08 -26.82 -6.87
C ARG A 401 38.42 -27.85 -5.95
N TRP A 402 37.39 -27.42 -5.21
CA TRP A 402 36.61 -28.32 -4.35
C TRP A 402 35.90 -29.39 -5.17
N GLN A 403 36.20 -30.64 -4.81
CA GLN A 403 35.47 -31.85 -5.16
C GLN A 403 33.99 -31.69 -4.78
N GLY A 404 33.06 -31.95 -5.70
CA GLY A 404 31.63 -31.87 -5.40
C GLY A 404 30.66 -31.76 -6.58
N ILE A 405 31.11 -31.97 -7.82
CA ILE A 405 30.23 -31.93 -9.01
C ILE A 405 30.22 -33.30 -9.68
N ALA A 406 29.51 -34.25 -9.07
CA ALA A 406 29.01 -35.44 -9.76
C ALA A 406 27.48 -35.56 -9.71
N GLY A 407 26.79 -34.91 -8.76
CA GLY A 407 25.34 -35.07 -8.56
C GLY A 407 24.40 -34.08 -9.27
N ARG A 408 24.88 -32.99 -9.89
CA ARG A 408 24.02 -31.83 -10.23
C ARG A 408 23.69 -31.60 -11.71
N ARG A 409 23.89 -32.58 -12.61
CA ARG A 409 23.39 -32.45 -14.00
C ARG A 409 21.90 -32.76 -14.15
N SER A 410 21.33 -33.56 -13.26
CA SER A 410 19.89 -33.90 -13.25
C SER A 410 19.01 -32.75 -12.73
N TRP A 411 19.49 -31.99 -11.75
CA TRP A 411 18.68 -30.98 -11.05
C TRP A 411 18.50 -29.67 -11.86
N LEU A 412 19.51 -29.27 -12.65
CA LEU A 412 19.47 -28.07 -13.48
C LEU A 412 18.51 -28.18 -14.69
N ARG A 413 18.30 -29.38 -15.24
CA ARG A 413 17.34 -29.58 -16.36
C ARG A 413 15.88 -29.41 -15.93
N LYS A 414 15.54 -29.68 -14.67
CA LYS A 414 14.16 -29.51 -14.17
C LYS A 414 13.77 -28.04 -13.97
N ARG A 415 14.73 -27.15 -13.69
CA ARG A 415 14.46 -25.72 -13.48
C ARG A 415 14.45 -24.89 -14.77
N THR A 416 15.22 -25.26 -15.79
CA THR A 416 15.18 -24.58 -17.11
C THR A 416 13.90 -24.86 -17.89
N ALA A 417 13.27 -26.04 -17.71
CA ALA A 417 11.95 -26.32 -18.28
C ALA A 417 10.87 -25.37 -17.72
N ALA A 418 10.92 -25.06 -16.42
CA ALA A 418 10.00 -24.13 -15.76
C ALA A 418 10.21 -22.66 -16.17
N TRP A 419 11.42 -22.27 -16.60
CA TRP A 419 11.72 -20.92 -17.07
C TRP A 419 11.19 -20.62 -18.49
N SER A 420 11.06 -21.63 -19.35
CA SER A 420 10.58 -21.42 -20.73
C SER A 420 9.06 -21.28 -20.84
N ALA A 421 8.29 -21.88 -19.94
CA ALA A 421 6.83 -21.86 -20.00
C ALA A 421 6.21 -20.52 -19.53
N THR A 422 6.84 -19.83 -18.58
CA THR A 422 6.28 -18.59 -18.00
C THR A 422 6.68 -17.33 -18.79
N THR A 423 7.75 -17.38 -19.57
CA THR A 423 8.25 -16.19 -20.32
C THR A 423 7.63 -16.07 -21.72
N CYS A 424 7.10 -17.15 -22.29
CA CYS A 424 6.43 -17.10 -23.61
C CYS A 424 4.99 -16.56 -23.57
N ALA A 425 4.31 -16.56 -22.42
CA ALA A 425 2.93 -16.06 -22.33
C ALA A 425 2.80 -14.53 -22.24
N ALA A 426 3.90 -13.81 -21.93
CA ALA A 426 3.88 -12.36 -21.70
C ALA A 426 4.30 -11.51 -22.93
N ASN A 427 4.83 -12.13 -23.99
CA ASN A 427 5.33 -11.41 -25.18
C ASN A 427 4.52 -11.67 -26.47
N ALA A 428 3.35 -12.32 -26.38
CA ALA A 428 2.52 -12.62 -27.55
C ALA A 428 1.40 -11.58 -27.81
N TRP A 429 1.32 -10.49 -27.04
CA TRP A 429 0.24 -9.49 -27.15
C TRP A 429 0.62 -8.14 -27.77
N THR A 430 1.88 -7.95 -28.17
CA THR A 430 2.35 -6.71 -28.84
C THR A 430 2.59 -6.86 -30.35
N CYS A 431 2.12 -7.95 -30.96
CA CYS A 431 2.28 -8.18 -32.40
C CYS A 431 0.98 -8.69 -33.04
N ALA A 432 -0.15 -8.03 -32.79
CA ALA A 432 -1.43 -8.36 -33.45
C ALA A 432 -2.40 -7.16 -33.46
N GLN A 433 -2.00 -6.04 -34.09
CA GLN A 433 -2.95 -5.04 -34.58
C GLN A 433 -2.50 -4.51 -35.95
N THR A 434 -2.68 -5.34 -36.98
CA THR A 434 -2.99 -4.92 -38.37
C THR A 434 -3.76 -6.06 -39.05
N ALA A 435 -5.10 -6.03 -38.89
CA ALA A 435 -6.20 -6.46 -39.79
C ALA A 435 -6.21 -7.85 -40.49
N PRO A 436 -7.35 -8.30 -41.07
CA PRO A 436 -8.68 -8.49 -40.50
C PRO A 436 -9.16 -9.97 -40.57
N THR A 437 -10.27 -10.24 -39.87
CA THR A 437 -11.25 -11.35 -39.95
C THR A 437 -11.15 -12.39 -41.09
N SER A 438 -11.09 -13.68 -40.73
CA SER A 438 -12.09 -14.71 -41.12
C SER A 438 -11.77 -16.11 -40.55
N GLN A 439 -12.71 -16.62 -39.76
CA GLN A 439 -13.16 -18.02 -39.58
C GLN A 439 -12.15 -19.20 -39.42
N SER A 440 -12.40 -19.93 -38.33
CA SER A 440 -11.96 -21.28 -37.98
C SER A 440 -12.53 -22.40 -38.91
N PRO A 441 -12.29 -23.70 -38.67
CA PRO A 441 -11.03 -24.45 -38.82
C PRO A 441 -11.24 -25.77 -39.60
N CYS A 442 -10.22 -26.39 -40.21
CA CYS A 442 -10.19 -27.86 -40.36
C CYS A 442 -8.85 -28.45 -40.85
N ARG A 443 -8.40 -29.46 -40.07
CA ARG A 443 -7.75 -30.74 -40.44
C ARG A 443 -6.87 -30.86 -41.69
N GLY A 444 -5.68 -31.43 -41.46
CA GLY A 444 -5.29 -32.65 -42.18
C GLY A 444 -4.18 -32.53 -43.23
N SER A 445 -3.00 -33.02 -42.84
CA SER A 445 -2.12 -33.93 -43.61
C SER A 445 -1.63 -33.58 -45.03
N ARG A 446 -0.32 -33.83 -45.18
CA ARG A 446 0.39 -34.47 -46.33
C ARG A 446 0.82 -33.60 -47.53
N THR A 447 2.14 -33.60 -47.67
CA THR A 447 2.95 -33.79 -48.90
C THR A 447 2.83 -32.82 -50.08
N ALA A 448 3.98 -32.17 -50.30
CA ALA A 448 4.78 -32.26 -51.53
C ALA A 448 4.44 -31.39 -52.75
N THR A 449 5.48 -30.63 -53.10
CA THR A 449 6.04 -30.40 -54.45
C THR A 449 5.37 -29.43 -55.43
N ARG A 450 6.29 -28.58 -55.93
CA ARG A 450 6.42 -27.93 -57.25
C ARG A 450 5.56 -26.70 -57.49
N ARG A 451 6.16 -25.51 -57.65
CA ARG A 451 7.07 -24.94 -58.70
C ARG A 451 6.28 -24.37 -59.88
N CYS A 452 6.75 -23.18 -60.28
CA CYS A 452 6.56 -22.51 -61.56
C CYS A 452 5.20 -21.83 -61.75
N THR A 453 5.06 -20.68 -62.38
CA THR A 453 5.94 -19.61 -62.93
C THR A 453 4.96 -18.65 -63.57
N SER A 454 5.16 -17.33 -63.45
CA SER A 454 5.04 -16.33 -64.53
C SER A 454 4.68 -14.94 -64.01
N THR A 455 5.68 -14.06 -64.08
CA THR A 455 5.57 -12.63 -64.45
C THR A 455 5.08 -12.49 -65.91
N PRO A 456 4.94 -11.27 -66.47
CA PRO A 456 4.51 -9.97 -65.92
C PRO A 456 3.53 -9.26 -66.89
N THR A 457 2.99 -8.08 -66.54
CA THR A 457 2.82 -7.00 -67.53
C THR A 457 2.67 -5.63 -66.87
N ALA A 458 3.40 -4.66 -67.42
CA ALA A 458 3.36 -3.23 -67.13
C ALA A 458 2.43 -2.54 -68.13
N THR A 459 1.80 -1.41 -67.78
CA THR A 459 1.94 -0.10 -68.46
C THR A 459 1.01 0.98 -67.88
N ASN A 460 1.57 2.19 -67.71
CA ASN A 460 1.07 3.56 -68.03
C ASN A 460 -0.32 4.03 -67.55
N ALA A 461 -0.61 5.31 -67.26
CA ALA A 461 0.09 6.60 -67.21
C ALA A 461 -0.92 7.69 -66.69
N ALA A 462 -0.42 8.92 -66.51
CA ALA A 462 -1.11 10.24 -66.52
C ALA A 462 -1.80 10.71 -65.20
N THR A 463 -1.20 11.64 -64.43
CA THR A 463 -1.20 13.14 -64.48
C THR A 463 -2.52 13.86 -64.21
N ALA A 464 -2.57 14.70 -63.15
CA ALA A 464 -2.70 16.17 -63.23
C ALA A 464 -2.78 16.87 -61.85
N ARG A 465 -2.21 18.08 -61.79
CA ARG A 465 -2.07 19.04 -60.66
C ARG A 465 -3.39 19.81 -60.44
N SER A 466 -3.65 20.51 -59.32
CA SER A 466 -3.15 21.86 -58.98
C SER A 466 -4.00 22.42 -57.81
N SER A 467 -3.42 22.90 -56.70
CA SER A 467 -3.09 24.29 -56.31
C SER A 467 -4.17 25.04 -55.47
N ALA A 468 -3.79 25.45 -54.25
CA ALA A 468 -4.41 26.50 -53.41
C ALA A 468 -4.03 27.92 -53.92
N PRO A 469 -4.58 29.07 -53.43
CA PRO A 469 -4.28 29.62 -52.08
C PRO A 469 -5.34 30.59 -51.46
N GLY A 470 -5.11 31.11 -50.23
CA GLY A 470 -5.76 32.34 -49.75
C GLY A 470 -5.70 32.64 -48.23
N ARG A 471 -5.06 33.75 -47.85
CA ARG A 471 -4.93 34.35 -46.49
C ARG A 471 -6.20 35.10 -46.04
N ALA A 472 -6.43 35.19 -44.72
CA ALA A 472 -6.86 36.43 -44.02
C ALA A 472 -6.80 36.30 -42.47
N SER A 473 -6.35 37.35 -41.80
CA SER A 473 -6.66 37.68 -40.38
C SER A 473 -7.58 38.91 -40.39
N PRO A 474 -8.39 39.19 -39.35
CA PRO A 474 -7.96 40.20 -38.38
C PRO A 474 -8.53 40.11 -36.94
N THR A 475 -7.95 40.97 -36.09
CA THR A 475 -8.53 41.78 -34.98
C THR A 475 -8.61 41.32 -33.51
N LYS A 476 -8.03 42.23 -32.70
CA LYS A 476 -8.02 42.45 -31.25
C LYS A 476 -9.41 42.47 -30.59
N THR A 477 -9.51 41.94 -29.36
CA THR A 477 -10.42 42.48 -28.33
C THR A 477 -9.82 42.34 -26.92
N LYS A 478 -10.16 43.32 -26.06
CA LYS A 478 -9.54 43.74 -24.81
C LYS A 478 -9.81 42.82 -23.60
N LEU A 479 -8.82 42.77 -22.70
CA LEU A 479 -8.93 42.42 -21.28
C LEU A 479 -9.80 43.42 -20.49
N PRO A 480 -10.35 42.98 -19.34
CA PRO A 480 -10.35 43.82 -18.15
C PRO A 480 -9.59 43.16 -16.98
N SER A 481 -8.75 43.99 -16.38
CA SER A 481 -8.03 43.79 -15.13
C SER A 481 -8.98 43.71 -13.93
N LEU A 482 -8.81 42.72 -13.06
CA LEU A 482 -9.37 42.71 -11.71
C LEU A 482 -8.24 42.60 -10.68
N ALA A 483 -8.23 43.60 -9.80
CA ALA A 483 -7.19 43.91 -8.84
C ALA A 483 -7.15 42.90 -7.69
N TRP A 484 -5.93 42.47 -7.36
CA TRP A 484 -5.62 41.70 -6.16
C TRP A 484 -5.66 42.64 -4.93
N ARG A 485 -6.66 42.48 -4.06
CA ARG A 485 -6.62 43.07 -2.71
C ARG A 485 -5.74 42.20 -1.82
N ARG A 486 -4.60 42.77 -1.41
CA ARG A 486 -3.79 42.27 -0.29
C ARG A 486 -4.60 42.38 1.00
N ILE A 487 -4.78 41.27 1.70
CA ILE A 487 -5.21 41.25 3.10
C ILE A 487 -3.94 40.99 3.92
N SER A 488 -3.48 42.00 4.65
CA SER A 488 -2.43 41.88 5.66
C SER A 488 -3.03 41.30 6.95
N PRO A 489 -2.33 40.43 7.69
CA PRO A 489 -2.78 39.99 9.01
C PRO A 489 -2.41 41.03 10.06
N THR A 490 -3.42 41.62 10.70
CA THR A 490 -3.30 42.43 11.92
C THR A 490 -2.87 41.56 13.10
N ALA A 491 -1.82 42.01 13.78
CA ALA A 491 -1.35 41.48 15.05
C ALA A 491 -2.39 41.66 16.15
N ALA A 492 -2.63 40.61 16.95
CA ALA A 492 -3.37 40.69 18.20
C ALA A 492 -2.41 40.35 19.35
N THR A 493 -2.09 41.37 20.15
CA THR A 493 -1.42 41.25 21.45
C THR A 493 -2.45 40.86 22.51
N PRO A 494 -2.13 39.99 23.50
CA PRO A 494 -3.07 39.62 24.54
C PRO A 494 -3.13 40.68 25.64
N ALA A 495 -4.34 41.11 25.98
CA ALA A 495 -4.61 41.94 27.15
C ALA A 495 -4.71 41.07 28.41
N SER A 496 -3.86 41.40 29.38
CA SER A 496 -3.91 40.98 30.77
C SER A 496 -5.19 41.47 31.46
N SER A 497 -5.84 40.61 32.23
CA SER A 497 -6.58 41.06 33.42
C SER A 497 -6.47 40.03 34.53
N SER A 498 -6.25 40.59 35.71
CA SER A 498 -5.91 39.99 36.98
C SER A 498 -7.16 39.44 37.69
N ARG A 499 -7.00 38.30 38.38
CA ARG A 499 -7.64 38.11 39.69
C ARG A 499 -6.84 37.14 40.55
N THR A 500 -6.27 37.74 41.58
CA THR A 500 -5.63 37.18 42.75
C THR A 500 -6.66 36.46 43.62
N THR A 501 -6.41 35.22 43.99
CA THR A 501 -6.84 34.65 45.27
C THR A 501 -5.66 33.90 45.87
N ALA A 502 -5.24 34.41 47.03
CA ALA A 502 -4.15 33.90 47.83
C ALA A 502 -4.56 32.60 48.55
N PHE A 503 -3.63 31.65 48.64
CA PHE A 503 -3.52 30.74 49.77
C PHE A 503 -2.03 30.50 50.07
N THR A 504 -1.54 31.22 51.09
CA THR A 504 -0.42 30.85 51.96
C THR A 504 -0.73 29.46 52.56
N SER A 505 0.15 28.53 52.91
CA SER A 505 1.54 28.49 53.37
C SER A 505 1.72 27.06 53.92
N GLY A 506 2.91 26.45 53.87
CA GLY A 506 3.15 25.24 54.67
C GLY A 506 4.17 24.27 54.10
N LYS A 507 5.46 24.63 54.22
CA LYS A 507 6.55 23.65 54.22
C LYS A 507 6.56 22.93 55.56
N THR A 508 6.57 21.60 55.55
CA THR A 508 7.30 20.79 56.54
C THR A 508 7.65 19.44 55.92
N SER A 509 8.96 19.22 55.77
CA SER A 509 9.65 17.93 55.87
C SER A 509 9.20 17.20 57.15
N THR A 510 9.14 15.87 57.29
CA THR A 510 10.20 14.83 57.15
C THR A 510 9.54 13.44 57.47
N PRO A 511 10.23 12.29 57.64
CA PRO A 511 10.21 11.14 56.72
C PRO A 511 9.61 9.81 57.29
N GLY A 512 9.51 8.80 56.42
CA GLY A 512 9.76 7.38 56.77
C GLY A 512 8.63 6.60 57.42
N CYS A 513 7.97 5.74 56.63
CA CYS A 513 8.02 4.26 56.74
C CYS A 513 7.31 3.64 55.54
#